data_AF-A0A944MHU3-F1
#
_entry.id   AF-A0A944MHU3-F1
#
_cell.length_a   1.000
_cell.length_b   1.000
_cell.length_c   1.000
_cell.angle_alpha   90.00
_cell.angle_beta   90.00
_cell.angle_gamma   90.00
#
_symmetry.space_group_name_H-M   'P 1'
#
loop_
_entity.id
_entity.type
_entity.pdbx_description
1 polymer ?
#
loop_
_entity_poly.entity_id
_entity_poly.type
_entity_poly.pdbx_seq_one_letter_code
_entity_poly.pdbx_strand_id
1 'polypeptide(L)'
;MSHWEKKANGWVFISHASEDYEDVRVVRNYLEDRGFSALMFYLKSLEHESRKEQIKKLIRWEISARNIFVLCNSIHAQNSEWVQWESDYVKALPNKIYKTIDIVAFTDGKESELKKLDYLTKKATIYLSYTHKDKDKVDKISAHLNSLGYKVYDGSTALEGGDDIEEVMEQALSEAARNGVVLMFLSENAKRSKWFWDEKSRALHSGASIIPVVIDDVGIRDFPALRDKQFIDASKGLSDSILQLIEKEINYIDV
;
A
#
# COMPACT_ATOMS: atom_id res chain seq x y z
N MET A 1 -8.35 4.65 23.85
CA MET A 1 -8.54 4.34 22.42
C MET A 1 -7.31 4.85 21.69
N SER A 2 -6.61 3.90 21.06
CA SER A 2 -5.24 3.99 20.54
C SER A 2 -5.00 5.19 19.62
N HIS A 3 -3.94 5.99 19.75
CA HIS A 3 -3.44 6.79 18.60
C HIS A 3 -3.19 5.88 17.36
N TRP A 4 -3.00 4.58 17.58
CA TRP A 4 -2.88 3.51 16.58
C TRP A 4 -4.19 3.07 15.88
N GLU A 5 -5.37 3.48 16.34
CA GLU A 5 -6.64 3.12 15.68
C GLU A 5 -6.86 3.90 14.37
N LYS A 6 -6.20 5.06 14.20
CA LYS A 6 -6.06 5.70 12.90
C LYS A 6 -5.06 4.91 12.07
N LYS A 7 -5.55 4.03 11.19
CA LYS A 7 -4.72 3.32 10.21
C LYS A 7 -3.92 4.34 9.40
N ALA A 8 -2.60 4.26 9.46
CA ALA A 8 -1.72 5.03 8.60
C ALA A 8 -1.98 4.66 7.13
N ASN A 9 -1.77 5.61 6.21
CA ASN A 9 -1.82 5.38 4.77
C ASN A 9 -0.73 4.39 4.30
N GLY A 10 0.26 4.11 5.14
CA GLY A 10 1.30 3.12 4.90
C GLY A 10 2.35 3.16 5.99
N TRP A 11 3.15 2.11 6.07
CA TRP A 11 4.23 2.00 7.05
C TRP A 11 5.56 2.12 6.32
N VAL A 12 6.31 3.16 6.65
CA VAL A 12 7.56 3.50 5.97
C VAL A 12 8.73 3.15 6.87
N PHE A 13 9.73 2.47 6.32
CA PHE A 13 11.07 2.40 6.87
C PHE A 13 11.94 3.41 6.12
N ILE A 14 12.48 4.40 6.82
CA ILE A 14 13.42 5.38 6.24
C ILE A 14 14.84 4.90 6.54
N SER A 15 15.58 4.54 5.49
CA SER A 15 17.00 4.20 5.56
C SER A 15 17.84 5.43 5.27
N HIS A 16 18.79 5.71 6.16
CA HIS A 16 19.63 6.90 6.10
C HIS A 16 20.91 6.72 6.92
N ALA A 17 21.92 7.56 6.67
CA ALA A 17 23.06 7.68 7.57
C ALA A 17 22.72 8.55 8.78
N SER A 18 23.43 8.35 9.89
CA SER A 18 23.16 9.10 11.13
C SER A 18 23.51 10.59 10.99
N GLU A 19 24.46 10.89 10.13
CA GLU A 19 24.95 12.22 9.78
C GLU A 19 23.89 13.06 9.07
N ASP A 20 22.92 12.42 8.41
CA ASP A 20 21.89 13.09 7.61
C ASP A 20 20.63 13.43 8.43
N TYR A 21 20.70 13.35 9.76
CA TYR A 21 19.54 13.36 10.66
C TYR A 21 18.54 14.50 10.39
N GLU A 22 19.01 15.73 10.21
CA GLU A 22 18.13 16.89 10.04
C GLU A 22 17.39 16.87 8.70
N ASP A 23 18.06 16.49 7.60
CA ASP A 23 17.41 16.40 6.29
C ASP A 23 16.45 15.20 6.22
N VAL A 24 16.82 14.08 6.85
CA VAL A 24 15.95 12.90 6.95
C VAL A 24 14.70 13.21 7.77
N ARG A 25 14.82 14.04 8.82
CA ARG A 25 13.67 14.50 9.60
C ARG A 25 12.67 15.27 8.73
N VAL A 26 13.13 16.03 7.74
CA VAL A 26 12.24 16.70 6.76
C VAL A 26 11.46 15.65 5.95
N VAL A 27 12.12 14.59 5.48
CA VAL A 27 11.46 13.48 4.77
C VAL A 27 10.41 12.80 5.64
N ARG A 28 10.75 12.50 6.91
CA ARG A 28 9.82 11.89 7.87
C ARG A 28 8.58 12.76 8.07
N ASN A 29 8.77 14.04 8.39
CA ASN A 29 7.65 14.96 8.61
C ASN A 29 6.75 15.06 7.37
N TYR A 30 7.35 15.15 6.17
CA TYR A 30 6.60 15.22 4.93
C TYR A 30 5.68 14.00 4.71
N LEU A 31 6.14 12.80 5.09
CA LEU A 31 5.38 11.55 5.04
C LEU A 31 4.29 11.52 6.14
N GLU A 32 4.62 11.92 7.36
CA GLU A 32 3.67 11.95 8.49
C GLU A 32 2.54 12.95 8.26
N ASP A 33 2.84 14.13 7.70
CA ASP A 33 1.84 15.14 7.30
C ASP A 33 0.86 14.60 6.24
N ARG A 34 1.25 13.54 5.52
CA ARG A 34 0.43 12.82 4.53
C ARG A 34 -0.18 11.52 5.08
N GLY A 35 -0.12 11.32 6.40
CA GLY A 35 -0.75 10.20 7.08
C GLY A 35 0.02 8.88 7.05
N PHE A 36 1.29 8.88 6.62
CA PHE A 36 2.13 7.68 6.72
C PHE A 36 2.73 7.52 8.13
N SER A 37 2.96 6.29 8.56
CA SER A 37 3.72 5.98 9.76
C SER A 37 5.20 5.77 9.39
N ALA A 38 5.98 6.84 9.46
CA ALA A 38 7.37 6.84 9.04
C ALA A 38 8.32 6.55 10.21
N LEU A 39 9.03 5.43 10.14
CA LEU A 39 10.05 5.06 11.11
C LEU A 39 11.42 5.51 10.63
N MET A 40 12.06 6.32 11.46
CA MET A 40 13.43 6.80 11.31
C MET A 40 14.21 6.34 12.55
N PHE A 41 15.33 5.64 12.35
CA PHE A 41 16.14 5.11 13.44
C PHE A 41 17.36 6.00 13.70
N TYR A 42 17.51 6.41 14.97
CA TYR A 42 18.82 6.79 15.49
C TYR A 42 19.18 5.81 16.61
N LEU A 43 19.78 4.69 16.23
CA LEU A 43 20.16 3.63 17.15
C LEU A 43 21.60 3.84 17.61
N LYS A 44 21.78 4.50 18.76
CA LYS A 44 23.10 4.61 19.40
C LYS A 44 23.78 3.24 19.62
N SER A 45 22.99 2.17 19.74
CA SER A 45 23.49 0.80 19.88
C SER A 45 24.27 0.29 18.66
N LEU A 46 24.17 0.96 17.50
CA LEU A 46 24.96 0.62 16.31
C LEU A 46 26.47 0.83 16.52
N GLU A 47 26.87 1.65 17.48
CA GLU A 47 28.27 1.87 17.87
C GLU A 47 28.87 0.63 18.59
N HIS A 48 28.03 -0.32 19.01
CA HIS A 48 28.47 -1.53 19.72
C HIS A 48 28.56 -2.73 18.78
N GLU A 49 29.75 -2.97 18.23
CA GLU A 49 29.99 -4.05 17.26
C GLU A 49 29.55 -5.44 17.77
N SER A 50 29.68 -5.70 19.08
CA SER A 50 29.26 -6.95 19.73
C SER A 50 27.75 -7.27 19.58
N ARG A 51 26.91 -6.28 19.27
CA ARG A 51 25.45 -6.43 19.12
C ARG A 51 24.99 -6.34 17.67
N LYS A 52 25.91 -6.16 16.71
CA LYS A 52 25.60 -5.93 15.29
C LYS A 52 24.62 -6.95 14.73
N GLU A 53 24.85 -8.24 14.97
CA GLU A 53 23.96 -9.30 14.47
C GLU A 53 22.56 -9.31 15.11
N GLN A 54 22.45 -8.95 16.38
CA GLN A 54 21.15 -8.84 17.06
C GLN A 54 20.36 -7.64 16.54
N ILE A 55 21.05 -6.51 16.33
CA ILE A 55 20.46 -5.31 15.77
C ILE A 55 20.03 -5.54 14.32
N LYS A 56 20.86 -6.21 13.50
CA LYS A 56 20.48 -6.62 12.13
C LYS A 56 19.21 -7.47 12.11
N LYS A 57 19.02 -8.38 13.06
CA LYS A 57 17.78 -9.17 13.16
C LYS A 57 16.57 -8.29 13.42
N LEU A 58 16.68 -7.34 14.35
CA LEU A 58 15.61 -6.38 14.64
C LEU A 58 15.27 -5.51 13.42
N ILE A 59 16.28 -4.94 12.77
CA ILE A 59 16.09 -4.09 11.59
C ILE A 59 15.46 -4.89 10.44
N ARG A 60 15.88 -6.16 10.22
CA ARG A 60 15.24 -7.04 9.24
C ARG A 60 13.76 -7.24 9.52
N TRP A 61 13.37 -7.44 10.77
CA TRP A 61 11.97 -7.61 11.15
C TRP A 61 11.17 -6.34 10.86
N GLU A 62 11.69 -5.17 11.21
CA GLU A 62 11.03 -3.89 10.92
C GLU A 62 10.89 -3.63 9.43
N ILE A 63 11.95 -3.83 8.64
CA ILE A 63 11.89 -3.70 7.17
C ILE A 63 10.84 -4.68 6.60
N SER A 64 10.82 -5.92 7.08
CA SER A 64 9.88 -6.94 6.60
C SER A 64 8.43 -6.59 6.91
N ALA A 65 8.16 -6.01 8.07
CA ALA A 65 6.80 -5.64 8.49
C ALA A 65 6.25 -4.41 7.74
N ARG A 66 7.11 -3.54 7.23
CA ARG A 66 6.73 -2.24 6.64
C ARG A 66 6.65 -2.30 5.11
N ASN A 67 5.53 -1.99 4.48
CA ASN A 67 5.37 -2.09 3.03
C ASN A 67 6.25 -1.14 2.20
N ILE A 68 6.67 -0.01 2.78
CA ILE A 68 7.40 1.04 2.07
C ILE A 68 8.82 1.17 2.64
N PHE A 69 9.80 1.22 1.75
CA PHE A 69 11.19 1.52 2.05
C PHE A 69 11.63 2.78 1.29
N VAL A 70 12.06 3.80 2.05
CA VAL A 70 12.59 5.05 1.49
C VAL A 70 14.06 5.17 1.86
N LEU A 71 14.93 5.12 0.86
CA LEU A 71 16.35 5.43 0.96
C LEU A 71 16.56 6.95 0.83
N CYS A 72 17.04 7.58 1.88
CA CYS A 72 17.59 8.93 1.81
C CYS A 72 19.04 8.83 1.34
N ASN A 73 19.26 9.09 0.04
CA ASN A 73 20.56 9.00 -0.59
C ASN A 73 21.37 10.28 -0.36
N SER A 74 22.58 10.11 0.16
CA SER A 74 23.60 11.12 0.36
C SER A 74 24.98 10.46 0.23
N ILE A 75 26.05 11.26 0.28
CA ILE A 75 27.40 10.70 0.36
C ILE A 75 27.62 9.89 1.66
N HIS A 76 26.99 10.28 2.77
CA HIS A 76 27.08 9.55 4.04
C HIS A 76 26.34 8.22 3.96
N ALA A 77 25.13 8.22 3.40
CA ALA A 77 24.32 7.03 3.17
C ALA A 77 25.03 6.03 2.24
N GLN A 78 25.67 6.52 1.17
CA GLN A 78 26.45 5.69 0.25
C GLN A 78 27.65 5.04 0.92
N ASN A 79 28.26 5.67 1.93
CA ASN A 79 29.41 5.14 2.65
C ASN A 79 29.03 4.29 3.88
N SER A 80 27.74 4.19 4.23
CA SER A 80 27.27 3.45 5.39
C SER A 80 27.05 1.96 5.07
N GLU A 81 27.78 1.07 5.76
CA GLU A 81 27.57 -0.39 5.66
C GLU A 81 26.13 -0.80 5.98
N TRP A 82 25.50 -0.11 6.93
CA TRP A 82 24.13 -0.39 7.34
C TRP A 82 23.14 -0.05 6.24
N VAL A 83 23.24 1.15 5.65
CA VAL A 83 22.34 1.59 4.58
C VAL A 83 22.48 0.73 3.33
N GLN A 84 23.71 0.37 2.96
CA GLN A 84 23.96 -0.54 1.84
C GLN A 84 23.30 -1.91 2.09
N TRP A 85 23.54 -2.50 3.27
CA TRP A 85 22.95 -3.77 3.65
C TRP A 85 21.41 -3.74 3.71
N GLU A 86 20.81 -2.69 4.27
CA GLU A 86 19.36 -2.50 4.30
C GLU A 86 18.79 -2.45 2.87
N SER A 87 19.43 -1.66 2.00
CA SER A 87 19.02 -1.51 0.60
C SER A 87 19.08 -2.84 -0.15
N ASP A 88 20.15 -3.61 0.03
CA ASP A 88 20.30 -4.93 -0.61
C ASP A 88 19.31 -5.95 -0.06
N TYR A 89 19.06 -5.93 1.25
CA TYR A 89 18.06 -6.77 1.88
C TYR A 89 16.65 -6.49 1.32
N VAL A 90 16.26 -5.22 1.20
CA VAL A 90 14.93 -4.84 0.70
C VAL A 90 14.74 -5.22 -0.75
N LYS A 91 15.77 -5.03 -1.60
CA LYS A 91 15.71 -5.40 -3.02
C LYS A 91 15.49 -6.90 -3.24
N ALA A 92 15.87 -7.73 -2.27
CA ALA A 92 15.61 -9.17 -2.29
C ALA A 92 14.20 -9.55 -1.80
N LEU A 93 13.45 -8.64 -1.18
CA LEU A 93 12.09 -8.88 -0.72
C LEU A 93 11.08 -8.70 -1.87
N PRO A 94 10.09 -9.59 -2.01
CA PRO A 94 9.03 -9.41 -2.99
C PRO A 94 8.15 -8.21 -2.63
N ASN A 95 7.66 -7.52 -3.66
CA ASN A 95 6.58 -6.53 -3.56
C ASN A 95 6.79 -5.36 -2.57
N LYS A 96 8.02 -5.09 -2.14
CA LYS A 96 8.33 -3.87 -1.37
C LYS A 96 8.30 -2.65 -2.28
N ILE A 97 7.65 -1.58 -1.82
CA ILE A 97 7.73 -0.29 -2.49
C ILE A 97 9.07 0.33 -2.11
N TYR A 98 10.03 0.32 -3.03
CA TYR A 98 11.36 0.90 -2.84
C TYR A 98 11.44 2.27 -3.51
N LYS A 99 11.86 3.29 -2.76
CA LYS A 99 12.20 4.60 -3.34
C LYS A 99 13.47 5.20 -2.80
N THR A 100 14.02 6.09 -3.61
CA THR A 100 15.19 6.87 -3.28
C THR A 100 14.84 8.35 -3.37
N ILE A 101 15.28 9.09 -2.37
CA ILE A 101 15.20 10.55 -2.29
C ILE A 101 16.63 11.05 -2.21
N ASP A 102 17.01 11.95 -3.10
CA ASP A 102 18.33 12.56 -3.05
C ASP A 102 18.28 13.74 -2.08
N ILE A 103 18.73 13.52 -0.84
CA ILE A 103 18.71 14.57 0.17
C ILE A 103 19.83 15.60 -0.05
N VAL A 104 20.83 15.31 -0.88
CA VAL A 104 21.85 16.30 -1.27
C VAL A 104 21.21 17.44 -2.06
N ALA A 105 20.19 17.13 -2.86
CA ALA A 105 19.42 18.11 -3.62
C ALA A 105 18.51 18.98 -2.75
N PHE A 106 18.49 18.82 -1.42
CA PHE A 106 17.64 19.65 -0.55
C PHE A 106 18.08 21.12 -0.43
N THR A 107 19.31 21.45 -0.86
CA THR A 107 19.77 22.84 -0.91
C THR A 107 18.93 23.67 -1.89
N ASP A 108 18.63 23.13 -3.07
CA ASP A 108 18.03 23.89 -4.18
C ASP A 108 16.80 23.21 -4.82
N GLY A 109 16.64 21.90 -4.61
CA GLY A 109 15.62 21.03 -5.22
C GLY A 109 14.77 20.25 -4.22
N LYS A 110 14.71 20.71 -2.96
CA LYS A 110 13.97 20.03 -1.87
C LYS A 110 12.55 19.67 -2.23
N GLU A 111 11.80 20.63 -2.77
CA GLU A 111 10.38 20.41 -3.11
C GLU A 111 10.23 19.36 -4.21
N SER A 112 11.07 19.40 -5.25
CA SER A 112 11.03 18.41 -6.33
C SER A 112 11.36 17.00 -5.84
N GLU A 113 12.32 16.87 -4.91
CA GLU A 113 12.65 15.58 -4.32
C GLU A 113 11.53 15.05 -3.43
N LEU A 114 10.97 15.88 -2.55
CA LEU A 114 9.87 15.46 -1.69
C LEU A 114 8.62 15.07 -2.50
N LYS A 115 8.32 15.79 -3.61
CA LYS A 115 7.22 15.43 -4.52
C LYS A 115 7.37 14.04 -5.14
N LYS A 116 8.58 13.46 -5.19
CA LYS A 116 8.77 12.05 -5.57
C LYS A 116 8.15 11.07 -4.60
N LEU A 117 7.74 11.51 -3.41
CA LEU A 117 7.00 10.69 -2.43
C LEU A 117 5.49 10.88 -2.55
N ASP A 118 4.99 11.87 -3.29
CA ASP A 118 3.55 12.10 -3.41
C ASP A 118 2.85 10.89 -4.05
N TYR A 119 3.50 10.14 -4.95
CA TYR A 119 2.91 8.92 -5.51
C TYR A 119 2.69 7.82 -4.46
N LEU A 120 3.36 7.86 -3.30
CA LEU A 120 3.08 6.91 -2.21
C LEU A 120 1.66 7.12 -1.71
N THR A 121 1.19 8.36 -1.62
CA THR A 121 -0.22 8.63 -1.29
C THR A 121 -1.14 8.01 -2.33
N LYS A 122 -0.69 7.93 -3.59
CA LYS A 122 -1.45 7.32 -4.69
C LYS A 122 -1.53 5.79 -4.72
N LYS A 123 -0.80 5.08 -3.87
CA LYS A 123 -0.79 3.60 -3.84
C LYS A 123 -1.15 3.01 -2.48
N ALA A 124 -1.55 3.89 -1.56
CA ALA A 124 -1.86 3.58 -0.18
C ALA A 124 -3.28 3.04 0.00
N THR A 125 -4.21 3.49 -0.84
CA THR A 125 -5.64 3.27 -0.66
C THR A 125 -6.16 2.17 -1.57
N ILE A 126 -6.79 1.17 -0.98
CA ILE A 126 -7.42 0.06 -1.69
C ILE A 126 -8.90 0.06 -1.36
N TYR A 127 -9.75 0.15 -2.39
CA TYR A 127 -11.19 -0.05 -2.23
C TYR A 127 -11.57 -1.47 -2.66
N LEU A 128 -12.27 -2.20 -1.78
CA LEU A 128 -12.77 -3.54 -2.08
C LEU A 128 -14.22 -3.43 -2.54
N SER A 129 -14.47 -3.62 -3.84
CA SER A 129 -15.81 -3.68 -4.42
C SER A 129 -16.25 -5.13 -4.56
N TYR A 130 -17.20 -5.55 -3.73
CA TYR A 130 -17.71 -6.91 -3.70
C TYR A 130 -19.13 -6.94 -3.13
N THR A 131 -19.85 -8.05 -3.32
CA THR A 131 -21.18 -8.19 -2.71
C THR A 131 -21.06 -8.67 -1.27
N HIS A 132 -21.89 -8.19 -0.34
CA HIS A 132 -21.90 -8.65 1.06
C HIS A 132 -21.87 -10.20 1.19
N LYS A 133 -22.49 -10.93 0.27
CA LYS A 133 -22.51 -12.40 0.27
C LYS A 133 -21.14 -13.05 0.04
N ASP A 134 -20.17 -12.29 -0.44
CA ASP A 134 -18.81 -12.72 -0.70
C ASP A 134 -17.83 -12.31 0.42
N LYS A 135 -18.32 -11.70 1.51
CA LYS A 135 -17.50 -11.16 2.60
C LYS A 135 -16.49 -12.17 3.16
N ASP A 136 -16.92 -13.39 3.45
CA ASP A 136 -16.04 -14.43 4.00
C ASP A 136 -14.83 -14.74 3.09
N LYS A 137 -14.97 -14.58 1.78
CA LYS A 137 -13.88 -14.77 0.81
C LYS A 137 -12.95 -13.55 0.76
N VAL A 138 -13.54 -12.35 0.81
CA VAL A 138 -12.82 -11.07 0.68
C VAL A 138 -12.11 -10.69 1.98
N ASP A 139 -12.63 -11.05 3.15
CA ASP A 139 -12.06 -10.71 4.45
C ASP A 139 -10.62 -11.22 4.61
N LYS A 140 -10.28 -12.36 4.03
CA LYS A 140 -8.90 -12.88 4.03
C LYS A 140 -7.93 -11.97 3.26
N ILE A 141 -8.38 -11.47 2.12
CA ILE A 141 -7.60 -10.54 1.28
C ILE A 141 -7.50 -9.18 1.98
N SER A 142 -8.62 -8.71 2.55
CA SER A 142 -8.66 -7.48 3.34
C SER A 142 -7.70 -7.55 4.51
N ALA A 143 -7.72 -8.62 5.31
CA ALA A 143 -6.83 -8.82 6.44
C ALA A 143 -5.36 -8.86 6.02
N HIS A 144 -5.06 -9.57 4.92
CA HIS A 144 -3.71 -9.63 4.35
C HIS A 144 -3.20 -8.24 3.95
N LEU A 145 -3.96 -7.50 3.13
CA LEU A 145 -3.58 -6.15 2.69
C LEU A 145 -3.47 -5.16 3.85
N ASN A 146 -4.37 -5.24 4.85
CA ASN A 146 -4.25 -4.45 6.07
C ASN A 146 -2.99 -4.80 6.87
N SER A 147 -2.62 -6.09 6.95
CA SER A 147 -1.40 -6.52 7.65
C SER A 147 -0.12 -6.03 6.99
N LEU A 148 -0.16 -5.82 5.67
CA LEU A 148 0.90 -5.18 4.91
C LEU A 148 0.89 -3.66 5.05
N GLY A 149 -0.14 -3.08 5.67
CA GLY A 149 -0.19 -1.65 5.95
C GLY A 149 -0.90 -0.81 4.89
N TYR A 150 -1.61 -1.42 3.93
CA TYR A 150 -2.48 -0.67 3.04
C TYR A 150 -3.70 -0.11 3.80
N LYS A 151 -4.18 1.06 3.40
CA LYS A 151 -5.46 1.59 3.83
C LYS A 151 -6.56 0.93 3.02
N VAL A 152 -7.16 -0.10 3.59
CA VAL A 152 -8.22 -0.87 2.93
C VAL A 152 -9.58 -0.36 3.35
N TYR A 153 -10.35 0.12 2.37
CA TYR A 153 -11.78 0.41 2.50
C TYR A 153 -12.57 -0.82 2.11
N ASP A 154 -13.35 -1.32 3.06
CA ASP A 154 -14.26 -2.43 2.87
C ASP A 154 -15.64 -1.88 2.48
N GLY A 155 -16.07 -2.11 1.24
CA GLY A 155 -17.39 -1.69 0.74
C GLY A 155 -18.57 -2.32 1.49
N SER A 156 -18.34 -3.32 2.37
CA SER A 156 -19.38 -3.91 3.21
C SER A 156 -19.74 -3.08 4.45
N THR A 157 -18.85 -2.19 4.91
CA THR A 157 -19.09 -1.35 6.11
C THR A 157 -20.22 -0.34 5.92
N ALA A 158 -20.68 -0.16 4.67
CA ALA A 158 -21.84 0.61 4.27
C ALA A 158 -23.20 0.03 4.71
N LEU A 159 -23.26 -1.09 5.42
CA LEU A 159 -24.53 -1.76 5.74
C LEU A 159 -24.91 -1.74 7.23
N GLU A 160 -24.06 -1.20 8.11
CA GLU A 160 -24.29 -1.22 9.57
C GLU A 160 -24.16 0.18 10.21
N GLY A 161 -25.05 1.10 9.87
CA GLY A 161 -25.16 2.38 10.57
C GLY A 161 -25.80 3.45 9.70
N GLY A 162 -26.86 4.10 10.20
CA GLY A 162 -27.66 5.10 9.47
C GLY A 162 -26.95 6.43 9.17
N ASP A 163 -25.64 6.40 8.91
CA ASP A 163 -24.94 7.48 8.21
C ASP A 163 -25.35 7.48 6.72
N ASP A 164 -25.10 8.58 6.00
CA ASP A 164 -25.38 8.65 4.56
C ASP A 164 -24.37 7.76 3.81
N ILE A 165 -24.68 6.47 3.78
CA ILE A 165 -23.89 5.37 3.24
C ILE A 165 -23.33 5.68 1.85
N GLU A 166 -24.12 6.40 1.05
CA GLU A 166 -23.75 6.82 -0.29
C GLU A 166 -22.58 7.81 -0.27
N GLU A 167 -22.54 8.74 0.68
CA GLU A 167 -21.47 9.72 0.83
C GLU A 167 -20.14 9.05 1.23
N VAL A 168 -20.16 8.13 2.19
CA VAL A 168 -18.96 7.40 2.64
C VAL A 168 -18.38 6.56 1.50
N MET A 169 -19.25 5.90 0.73
CA MET A 169 -18.87 5.12 -0.43
C MET A 169 -18.30 6.01 -1.54
N GLU A 170 -18.93 7.15 -1.84
CA GLU A 170 -18.43 8.10 -2.84
C GLU A 170 -17.07 8.68 -2.43
N GLN A 171 -16.87 9.00 -1.15
CA GLN A 171 -15.59 9.46 -0.64
C GLN A 171 -14.50 8.38 -0.80
N ALA A 172 -14.79 7.13 -0.44
CA ALA A 172 -13.83 6.03 -0.57
C ALA A 172 -13.48 5.73 -2.05
N LEU A 173 -14.47 5.74 -2.94
CA LEU A 173 -14.26 5.57 -4.37
C LEU A 173 -13.50 6.75 -4.99
N SER A 174 -13.81 7.98 -4.59
CA SER A 174 -13.09 9.19 -5.01
C SER A 174 -11.64 9.18 -4.53
N GLU A 175 -11.41 8.74 -3.29
CA GLU A 175 -10.06 8.57 -2.75
C GLU A 175 -9.29 7.48 -3.50
N ALA A 176 -9.90 6.31 -3.76
CA ALA A 176 -9.28 5.25 -4.55
C ALA A 176 -9.03 5.69 -6.01
N ALA A 177 -9.91 6.51 -6.59
CA ALA A 177 -9.73 7.03 -7.94
C ALA A 177 -8.56 8.00 -8.05
N ARG A 178 -8.40 8.89 -7.05
CA ARG A 178 -7.30 9.86 -7.02
C ARG A 178 -5.99 9.22 -6.60
N ASN A 179 -6.06 8.29 -5.66
CA ASN A 179 -4.94 7.91 -4.82
C ASN A 179 -4.82 6.39 -4.57
N GLY A 180 -5.34 5.55 -5.47
CA GLY A 180 -5.31 4.12 -5.18
C GLY A 180 -5.82 3.22 -6.30
N VAL A 181 -6.44 2.13 -5.87
CA VAL A 181 -6.95 1.08 -6.75
C VAL A 181 -8.25 0.52 -6.21
N VAL A 182 -9.12 0.10 -7.13
CA VAL A 182 -10.32 -0.65 -6.83
C VAL A 182 -10.06 -2.13 -7.14
N LEU A 183 -10.05 -2.98 -6.11
CA LEU A 183 -10.13 -4.43 -6.30
C LEU A 183 -11.60 -4.79 -6.51
N MET A 184 -11.93 -5.21 -7.72
CA MET A 184 -13.30 -5.56 -8.10
C MET A 184 -13.46 -7.07 -8.10
N PHE A 185 -14.18 -7.58 -7.10
CA PHE A 185 -14.37 -9.01 -6.91
C PHE A 185 -15.52 -9.55 -7.76
N LEU A 186 -15.22 -10.54 -8.60
CA LEU A 186 -16.13 -11.12 -9.58
C LEU A 186 -16.59 -12.50 -9.08
N SER A 187 -17.89 -12.62 -8.85
CA SER A 187 -18.54 -13.79 -8.25
C SER A 187 -19.89 -14.08 -8.90
N GLU A 188 -20.49 -15.24 -8.62
CA GLU A 188 -21.87 -15.56 -9.01
C GLU A 188 -22.87 -14.59 -8.34
N ASN A 189 -22.57 -14.14 -7.12
CA ASN A 189 -23.37 -13.14 -6.42
C ASN A 189 -23.29 -11.77 -7.11
N ALA A 190 -22.10 -11.36 -7.56
CA ALA A 190 -21.86 -10.11 -8.28
C ALA A 190 -22.62 -10.06 -9.62
N LYS A 191 -22.68 -11.19 -10.35
CA LYS A 191 -23.46 -11.29 -11.61
C LYS A 191 -24.93 -10.95 -11.42
N ARG A 192 -25.51 -11.31 -10.27
CA ARG A 192 -26.95 -11.17 -9.98
C ARG A 192 -27.29 -9.86 -9.24
N SER A 193 -26.29 -9.13 -8.76
CA SER A 193 -26.47 -7.94 -7.94
C SER A 193 -26.60 -6.69 -8.81
N LYS A 194 -27.80 -6.13 -8.95
CA LYS A 194 -28.01 -4.84 -9.63
C LYS A 194 -27.16 -3.72 -9.02
N TRP A 195 -27.05 -3.72 -7.68
CA TRP A 195 -26.29 -2.74 -6.92
C TRP A 195 -24.78 -2.78 -7.21
N PHE A 196 -24.20 -3.97 -7.39
CA PHE A 196 -22.79 -4.12 -7.81
C PHE A 196 -22.52 -3.44 -9.16
N TRP A 197 -23.49 -3.45 -10.08
CA TRP A 197 -23.38 -2.81 -11.39
C TRP A 197 -23.54 -1.28 -11.35
N ASP A 198 -24.35 -0.77 -10.41
CA ASP A 198 -24.49 0.67 -10.17
C ASP A 198 -23.22 1.25 -9.51
N GLU A 199 -22.68 0.58 -8.50
CA GLU A 199 -21.41 0.93 -7.84
C GLU A 199 -20.23 0.86 -8.82
N LYS A 200 -20.16 -0.21 -9.63
CA LYS A 200 -19.20 -0.36 -10.71
C LYS A 200 -19.25 0.77 -11.71
N SER A 201 -20.44 1.27 -12.07
CA SER A 201 -20.55 2.40 -12.97
C SER A 201 -19.89 3.63 -12.36
N ARG A 202 -20.08 3.90 -11.07
CA ARG A 202 -19.42 5.03 -10.39
C ARG A 202 -17.89 4.87 -10.33
N ALA A 203 -17.40 3.68 -10.00
CA ALA A 203 -15.96 3.38 -9.96
C ALA A 203 -15.28 3.45 -11.35
N LEU A 204 -15.98 3.03 -12.41
CA LEU A 204 -15.46 3.12 -13.78
C LEU A 204 -15.43 4.55 -14.31
N HIS A 205 -16.40 5.39 -13.93
CA HIS A 205 -16.47 6.79 -14.37
C HIS A 205 -15.52 7.72 -13.59
N SER A 206 -15.06 7.32 -12.40
CA SER A 206 -14.15 8.14 -11.58
C SER A 206 -12.71 8.16 -12.09
N GLY A 207 -12.37 7.33 -13.08
CA GLY A 207 -11.00 7.18 -13.58
C GLY A 207 -10.11 6.30 -12.69
N ALA A 208 -10.69 5.58 -11.73
CA ALA A 208 -9.95 4.68 -10.87
C ALA A 208 -9.29 3.54 -11.64
N SER A 209 -8.09 3.17 -11.21
CA SER A 209 -7.46 1.94 -11.64
C SER A 209 -8.19 0.74 -11.03
N ILE A 210 -8.63 -0.19 -11.88
CA ILE A 210 -9.41 -1.36 -11.46
C ILE A 210 -8.61 -2.63 -11.71
N ILE A 211 -8.48 -3.45 -10.67
CA ILE A 211 -7.97 -4.83 -10.77
C ILE A 211 -9.15 -5.79 -10.55
N PRO A 212 -9.59 -6.52 -11.59
CA PRO A 212 -10.58 -7.58 -11.44
C PRO A 212 -9.98 -8.80 -10.73
N VAL A 213 -10.71 -9.34 -9.76
CA VAL A 213 -10.33 -10.56 -9.01
C VAL A 213 -11.50 -11.55 -9.05
N VAL A 214 -11.34 -12.66 -9.75
CA VAL A 214 -12.36 -13.71 -9.87
C VAL A 214 -12.30 -14.63 -8.65
N ILE A 215 -13.41 -14.80 -7.92
CA ILE A 215 -13.46 -15.56 -6.65
C ILE A 215 -14.48 -16.72 -6.64
N ASP A 216 -15.16 -16.93 -7.77
CA ASP A 216 -16.05 -18.06 -8.06
C ASP A 216 -15.74 -18.65 -9.45
N ASP A 217 -16.38 -19.76 -9.80
CA ASP A 217 -16.37 -20.32 -11.15
C ASP A 217 -17.22 -19.45 -12.12
N VAL A 218 -16.70 -18.26 -12.42
CA VAL A 218 -17.30 -17.30 -13.35
C VAL A 218 -16.28 -16.86 -14.39
N GLY A 219 -16.73 -16.65 -15.63
CA GLY A 219 -15.85 -16.16 -16.69
C GLY A 219 -15.79 -14.63 -16.69
N ILE A 220 -14.62 -14.05 -16.99
CA ILE A 220 -14.48 -12.59 -17.20
C ILE A 220 -15.46 -12.05 -18.27
N ARG A 221 -15.85 -12.92 -19.22
CA ARG A 221 -16.83 -12.60 -20.27
C ARG A 221 -18.24 -12.35 -19.77
N ASP A 222 -18.57 -12.87 -18.59
CA ASP A 222 -19.82 -12.58 -17.87
C ASP A 222 -19.85 -11.12 -17.37
N PHE A 223 -18.72 -10.41 -17.43
CA PHE A 223 -18.58 -9.03 -17.00
C PHE A 223 -18.17 -8.10 -18.16
N PRO A 224 -19.12 -7.68 -19.03
CA PRO A 224 -18.82 -6.97 -20.28
C PRO A 224 -17.82 -5.82 -20.19
N ALA A 225 -17.95 -4.95 -19.19
CA ALA A 225 -17.05 -3.79 -19.03
C ALA A 225 -15.60 -4.13 -18.63
N LEU A 226 -15.31 -5.39 -18.29
CA LEU A 226 -13.98 -5.85 -17.86
C LEU A 226 -13.39 -6.91 -18.82
N ARG A 227 -14.05 -7.17 -19.96
CA ARG A 227 -13.69 -8.26 -20.88
C ARG A 227 -12.25 -8.20 -21.37
N ASP A 228 -11.73 -6.99 -21.56
CA ASP A 228 -10.40 -6.74 -22.10
C ASP A 228 -9.38 -6.38 -21.00
N LYS A 229 -9.77 -6.45 -19.73
CA LYS A 229 -8.87 -6.22 -18.60
C LYS A 229 -8.16 -7.51 -18.21
N GLN A 230 -6.88 -7.39 -17.86
CA GLN A 230 -6.20 -8.45 -17.12
C GLN A 230 -6.91 -8.67 -15.79
N PHE A 231 -6.94 -9.90 -15.30
CA PHE A 231 -7.63 -10.27 -14.07
C PHE A 231 -6.81 -11.30 -13.29
N ILE A 232 -7.06 -11.34 -11.99
CA ILE A 232 -6.49 -12.32 -11.08
C ILE A 232 -7.54 -13.42 -10.90
N ASP A 233 -7.18 -14.68 -11.19
CA ASP A 233 -8.05 -15.83 -10.98
C ASP A 233 -7.79 -16.48 -9.61
N ALA A 234 -8.68 -16.25 -8.66
CA ALA A 234 -8.72 -16.86 -7.34
C ALA A 234 -9.92 -17.82 -7.17
N SER A 235 -10.54 -18.25 -8.27
CA SER A 235 -11.75 -19.12 -8.25
C SER A 235 -11.53 -20.46 -7.55
N LYS A 236 -10.29 -20.97 -7.58
CA LYS A 236 -9.88 -22.23 -6.95
C LYS A 236 -9.45 -22.07 -5.49
N GLY A 237 -9.54 -20.86 -4.93
CA GLY A 237 -9.15 -20.54 -3.57
C GLY A 237 -7.99 -19.55 -3.49
N LEU A 238 -7.77 -19.04 -2.29
CA LEU A 238 -6.77 -18.01 -2.00
C LEU A 238 -5.49 -18.66 -1.48
N SER A 239 -4.46 -18.72 -2.32
CA SER A 239 -3.10 -19.15 -1.95
C SER A 239 -2.17 -17.95 -1.76
N ASP A 240 -1.02 -18.16 -1.11
CA ASP A 240 0.02 -17.14 -0.96
C ASP A 240 0.49 -16.57 -2.31
N SER A 241 0.54 -17.40 -3.36
CA SER A 241 0.90 -16.95 -4.70
C SER A 241 -0.13 -15.98 -5.30
N ILE A 242 -1.42 -16.16 -4.99
CA ILE A 242 -2.47 -15.24 -5.42
C ILE A 242 -2.39 -13.93 -4.64
N LEU A 243 -2.14 -14.00 -3.32
CA LEU A 243 -1.92 -12.81 -2.49
C LEU A 243 -0.74 -11.98 -3.00
N GLN A 244 0.39 -12.62 -3.29
CA GLN A 244 1.56 -11.96 -3.87
C GLN A 244 1.29 -11.37 -5.27
N LEU A 245 0.43 -12.01 -6.07
CA LEU A 245 0.01 -11.49 -7.36
C LEU A 245 -0.86 -10.23 -7.20
N ILE A 246 -1.80 -10.24 -6.24
CA ILE A 246 -2.62 -9.06 -5.91
C ILE A 246 -1.73 -7.89 -5.50
N GLU A 247 -0.79 -8.11 -4.57
CA GLU A 247 0.19 -7.09 -4.15
C GLU A 247 0.99 -6.54 -5.33
N LYS A 248 1.46 -7.42 -6.21
CA LYS A 248 2.21 -7.05 -7.40
C LYS A 248 1.36 -6.13 -8.27
N GLU A 249 0.16 -6.55 -8.66
CA GLU A 249 -0.70 -5.74 -9.53
C GLU A 249 -1.01 -4.37 -8.92
N ILE A 250 -1.28 -4.29 -7.60
CA ILE A 250 -1.46 -3.00 -6.89
C ILE A 250 -0.23 -2.10 -7.05
N ASN A 251 0.98 -2.65 -6.88
CA ASN A 251 2.22 -1.89 -6.92
C ASN A 251 2.63 -1.44 -8.33
N TYR A 252 2.23 -2.16 -9.38
CA TYR A 252 2.61 -1.89 -10.78
C TYR A 252 1.60 -1.06 -11.58
N ILE A 253 0.44 -0.73 -11.00
CA ILE A 253 -0.47 0.24 -11.64
C ILE A 253 0.24 1.60 -11.75
N ASP A 254 0.27 2.13 -12.97
CA ASP A 254 0.60 3.53 -13.25
C ASP A 254 -0.62 4.40 -12.90
N VAL A 255 -0.44 5.35 -11.95
CA VAL A 255 -1.47 6.31 -11.46
C VAL A 255 -0.99 7.75 -11.63
#